data_AF-D1CST9-F1
#
_entry.id   AF-D1CST9-F1
#
_cell.length_a   1.000
_cell.length_b   1.000
_cell.length_c   1.000
_cell.angle_alpha   90.00
_cell.angle_beta   90.00
_cell.angle_gamma   90.00
#
_symmetry.space_group_name_H-M   'P 1'
#
loop_
_entity.id
_entity.type
_entity.pdbx_description
1 polymer ?
#
loop_
_entity_poly.entity_id
_entity_poly.type
_entity_poly.pdbx_seq_one_letter_code
_entity_poly.pdbx_strand_id
1 'polypeptide(L)'
;YDLCVRGRSLVSALNSSPEALREAEILLNQAVSIDSEYAEAFRWLAFVYWQLWAQSIESTTENRSRALELARKAVALDENDAAGHWFIGYLLANEKRWPESDEEFAAAFTLEPNNADALAICSE
;
A
#
# COMPACT_ATOMS: atom_id res chain seq x y z
N TYR A 1 -4.81 -9.79 -12.89
CA TYR A 1 -4.57 -10.88 -11.92
C TYR A 1 -3.11 -11.33 -11.86
N ASP A 2 -2.53 -12.00 -12.88
CA ASP A 2 -1.13 -12.51 -12.80
C ASP A 2 -0.08 -11.43 -12.50
N LEU A 3 -0.23 -10.23 -13.09
CA LEU A 3 0.69 -9.10 -12.88
C LEU A 3 0.67 -8.55 -11.44
N CYS A 4 -0.50 -8.48 -10.81
CA CYS A 4 -0.62 -8.00 -9.43
C CYS A 4 -0.06 -9.02 -8.43
N VAL A 5 -0.30 -10.31 -8.65
CA VAL A 5 0.26 -11.38 -7.82
C VAL A 5 1.80 -11.36 -7.90
N ARG A 6 2.37 -11.20 -9.10
CA ARG A 6 3.81 -11.06 -9.28
C ARG A 6 4.35 -9.79 -8.59
N GLY A 7 3.71 -8.64 -8.81
CA GLY A 7 4.09 -7.38 -8.14
C GLY A 7 4.06 -7.51 -6.62
N ARG A 8 2.98 -8.07 -6.05
CA ARG A 8 2.86 -8.39 -4.63
C ARG A 8 4.00 -9.30 -4.14
N SER A 9 4.32 -10.36 -4.87
CA SER A 9 5.37 -11.31 -4.47
C SER A 9 6.76 -10.69 -4.40
N LEU A 10 7.05 -9.71 -5.27
CA LEU A 10 8.30 -8.96 -5.26
C LEU A 10 8.39 -8.05 -4.04
N VAL A 11 7.24 -7.48 -3.63
CA VAL A 11 7.10 -6.55 -2.52
C VAL A 11 7.07 -7.25 -1.15
N SER A 12 6.50 -8.46 -1.07
CA SER A 12 6.44 -9.23 0.17
C SER A 12 7.76 -9.89 0.57
N ALA A 13 8.81 -9.79 -0.26
CA ALA A 13 10.11 -10.33 0.08
C ALA A 13 10.81 -9.40 1.10
N LEU A 14 11.15 -9.94 2.28
CA LEU A 14 11.94 -9.25 3.32
C LEU A 14 13.23 -8.70 2.69
N ASN A 15 13.34 -7.37 2.58
CA ASN A 15 14.36 -6.63 1.81
C ASN A 15 14.13 -6.64 0.29
N SER A 16 12.96 -6.15 -0.14
CA SER A 16 12.74 -5.81 -1.55
C SER A 16 13.86 -4.89 -2.00
N SER A 17 14.72 -5.40 -2.89
CA SER A 17 15.83 -4.62 -3.42
C SER A 17 15.27 -3.43 -4.22
N PRO A 18 16.05 -2.35 -4.40
CA PRO A 18 15.64 -1.23 -5.25
C PRO A 18 15.17 -1.68 -6.65
N GLU A 19 15.76 -2.76 -7.17
CA GLU A 19 15.39 -3.38 -8.44
C GLU A 19 14.02 -4.08 -8.35
N ALA A 20 13.78 -4.85 -7.27
CA ALA A 20 12.49 -5.51 -7.05
C ALA A 20 11.35 -4.50 -6.89
N LEU A 21 11.60 -3.37 -6.21
CA LEU A 21 10.61 -2.29 -6.07
C LEU A 21 10.29 -1.63 -7.41
N ARG A 22 11.29 -1.36 -8.26
CA ARG A 22 11.07 -0.82 -9.61
C ARG A 22 10.34 -1.81 -10.51
N GLU A 23 10.68 -3.10 -10.42
CA GLU A 23 9.98 -4.13 -11.19
C GLU A 23 8.52 -4.27 -10.73
N ALA A 24 8.28 -4.25 -9.42
CA ALA A 24 6.93 -4.24 -8.85
C ALA A 24 6.15 -3.00 -9.30
N GLU A 25 6.77 -1.80 -9.29
CA GLU A 25 6.15 -0.58 -9.80
C GLU A 25 5.69 -0.74 -11.25
N ILE A 26 6.52 -1.29 -12.13
CA ILE A 26 6.19 -1.50 -13.55
C ILE A 26 5.02 -2.48 -13.69
N LEU A 27 5.10 -3.64 -13.02
CA LEU A 27 4.07 -4.68 -13.10
C LEU A 27 2.73 -4.21 -12.55
N LEU A 28 2.76 -3.48 -11.45
CA LEU A 28 1.55 -2.97 -10.81
C LEU A 28 0.96 -1.79 -11.60
N ASN A 29 1.77 -0.90 -12.17
CA ASN A 29 1.27 0.14 -13.10
C ASN A 29 0.61 -0.46 -14.34
N GLN A 30 1.16 -1.55 -14.88
CA GLN A 30 0.50 -2.30 -15.95
C GLN A 30 -0.81 -2.93 -15.48
N ALA A 31 -0.85 -3.49 -14.27
CA ALA A 31 -2.07 -4.07 -13.71
C ALA A 31 -3.20 -3.04 -13.61
N VAL A 32 -2.92 -1.84 -13.08
CA VAL A 32 -3.93 -0.75 -12.97
C VAL A 32 -4.29 -0.11 -14.31
N SER A 33 -3.43 -0.24 -15.32
CA SER A 33 -3.71 0.22 -16.70
C SER A 33 -4.65 -0.73 -17.43
N ILE A 34 -4.59 -2.02 -17.10
CA ILE A 34 -5.49 -3.06 -17.63
C ILE A 34 -6.83 -3.04 -16.88
N ASP A 35 -6.78 -2.88 -15.56
CA ASP A 35 -7.94 -2.83 -14.69
C ASP A 35 -7.84 -1.61 -13.76
N SER A 36 -8.55 -0.54 -14.14
CA SER A 36 -8.55 0.72 -13.40
C SER A 36 -9.32 0.67 -12.08
N GLU A 37 -10.06 -0.41 -11.82
CA GLU A 37 -10.87 -0.61 -10.62
C GLU A 37 -10.24 -1.64 -9.67
N TYR A 38 -9.02 -2.10 -9.96
CA TYR A 38 -8.36 -3.11 -9.13
C TYR A 38 -7.78 -2.53 -7.84
N ALA A 39 -8.60 -2.46 -6.79
CA ALA A 39 -8.25 -1.90 -5.47
C ALA A 39 -6.94 -2.48 -4.88
N GLU A 40 -6.78 -3.82 -4.92
CA GLU A 40 -5.58 -4.48 -4.39
C GLU A 40 -4.30 -4.00 -5.09
N ALA A 41 -4.35 -3.78 -6.41
CA ALA A 41 -3.20 -3.27 -7.15
C ALA A 41 -2.84 -1.86 -6.68
N PHE A 42 -3.81 -0.96 -6.53
CA PHE A 42 -3.55 0.39 -5.99
C PHE A 42 -2.92 0.36 -4.59
N ARG A 43 -3.38 -0.55 -3.71
CA ARG A 43 -2.77 -0.75 -2.38
C ARG A 43 -1.30 -1.17 -2.49
N TRP A 44 -0.98 -2.11 -3.37
CA TRP A 44 0.41 -2.54 -3.58
C TRP A 44 1.29 -1.46 -4.21
N LEU A 45 0.78 -0.64 -5.16
CA LEU A 45 1.55 0.53 -5.65
C LEU A 45 1.85 1.49 -4.50
N ALA A 46 0.86 1.76 -3.63
CA ALA A 46 1.02 2.65 -2.50
C ALA A 46 2.17 2.17 -1.59
N PHE A 47 2.23 0.87 -1.32
CA PHE A 47 3.33 0.27 -0.57
C PHE A 47 4.69 0.40 -1.27
N VAL A 48 4.75 0.19 -2.59
CA VAL A 48 5.98 0.36 -3.38
C VAL A 48 6.50 1.79 -3.29
N TYR A 49 5.66 2.80 -3.50
CA TYR A 49 6.08 4.20 -3.39
C TYR A 49 6.53 4.57 -1.96
N TRP A 50 5.89 4.01 -0.94
CA TRP A 50 6.34 4.18 0.44
C TRP A 50 7.72 3.56 0.69
N GLN A 51 7.97 2.33 0.21
CA GLN A 51 9.26 1.65 0.32
C GLN A 51 10.38 2.39 -0.44
N LEU A 52 10.09 2.87 -1.65
CA LEU A 52 11.04 3.65 -2.46
C LEU A 52 11.48 4.93 -1.74
N TRP A 53 10.52 5.60 -1.06
CA TRP A 53 10.81 6.73 -0.20
C TRP A 53 11.61 6.33 1.06
N ALA A 54 11.19 5.27 1.76
CA ALA A 54 11.81 4.81 3.00
C ALA A 54 13.27 4.39 2.80
N GLN A 55 13.59 3.75 1.67
CA GLN A 55 14.96 3.36 1.33
C GLN A 55 15.80 4.51 0.76
N SER A 56 15.25 5.73 0.69
CA SER A 56 15.90 6.91 0.10
C SER A 56 16.41 6.68 -1.34
N ILE A 57 15.80 5.72 -2.07
CA ILE A 57 16.17 5.39 -3.45
C ILE A 57 15.76 6.55 -4.36
N GLU A 58 14.61 7.16 -4.08
CA GLU A 58 14.13 8.36 -4.76
C GLU A 58 13.70 9.41 -3.73
N SER A 59 14.37 10.56 -3.82
CA SER A 59 14.34 11.61 -2.81
C SER A 59 13.35 12.69 -3.21
N THR A 60 12.06 12.48 -2.93
CA THR A 60 11.08 13.58 -2.87
C THR A 60 9.92 13.25 -1.95
N THR A 61 9.46 14.27 -1.22
CA THR A 61 8.18 14.31 -0.50
C THR A 61 6.99 13.86 -1.38
N GLU A 62 7.13 13.94 -2.70
CA GLU A 62 6.17 13.50 -3.70
C GLU A 62 5.84 12.01 -3.62
N ASN A 63 6.81 11.12 -3.36
CA ASN A 63 6.56 9.68 -3.27
C ASN A 63 5.69 9.32 -2.05
N ARG A 64 5.87 10.05 -0.96
CA ARG A 64 5.04 9.91 0.24
C ARG A 64 3.60 10.34 -0.01
N SER A 65 3.41 11.53 -0.58
CA SER A 65 2.06 12.03 -0.91
C SER A 65 1.37 11.09 -1.91
N ARG A 66 2.12 10.60 -2.89
CA ARG A 66 1.63 9.65 -3.90
C ARG A 66 1.21 8.31 -3.28
N ALA A 67 1.97 7.79 -2.31
CA ALA A 67 1.58 6.60 -1.57
C ALA A 67 0.22 6.80 -0.87
N LEU A 68 0.02 7.94 -0.21
CA LEU A 68 -1.25 8.24 0.47
C LEU A 68 -2.42 8.36 -0.51
N GLU A 69 -2.22 9.02 -1.66
CA GLU A 69 -3.25 9.15 -2.71
C GLU A 69 -3.65 7.78 -3.27
N LEU A 70 -2.68 6.91 -3.55
CA LEU A 70 -2.93 5.58 -4.07
C LEU A 70 -3.62 4.68 -3.04
N ALA A 71 -3.25 4.77 -1.77
CA ALA A 71 -3.91 4.05 -0.69
C ALA A 71 -5.37 4.49 -0.52
N ARG A 72 -5.63 5.81 -0.56
CA ARG A 72 -7.00 6.35 -0.55
C ARG A 72 -7.81 5.92 -1.76
N LYS A 73 -7.18 5.82 -2.93
CA LYS A 73 -7.84 5.30 -4.13
C LYS A 73 -8.19 3.82 -4.00
N ALA A 74 -7.33 3.01 -3.39
CA ALA A 74 -7.62 1.60 -3.13
C ALA A 74 -8.89 1.46 -2.25
N VAL A 75 -8.94 2.19 -1.14
CA VAL A 75 -10.11 2.20 -0.24
C VAL A 75 -11.36 2.79 -0.90
N ALA A 76 -11.21 3.79 -1.77
CA ALA A 76 -12.36 4.34 -2.51
C ALA A 76 -12.93 3.36 -3.56
N LEU A 77 -12.10 2.42 -4.04
CA LEU A 77 -12.52 1.37 -4.97
C LEU A 77 -13.09 0.15 -4.22
N ASP A 78 -12.56 -0.16 -3.04
CA ASP A 78 -13.06 -1.19 -2.14
C ASP A 78 -13.11 -0.66 -0.70
N GLU A 79 -14.30 -0.20 -0.30
CA GLU A 79 -14.56 0.33 1.04
C GLU A 79 -14.40 -0.75 2.14
N ASN A 80 -14.34 -2.03 1.77
CA ASN A 80 -14.10 -3.12 2.70
C ASN A 80 -12.63 -3.56 2.74
N ASP A 81 -11.71 -2.86 2.05
CA ASP A 81 -10.27 -3.16 2.08
C ASP A 81 -9.67 -2.75 3.43
N ALA A 82 -9.78 -3.64 4.42
CA ALA A 82 -9.20 -3.46 5.74
C ALA A 82 -7.68 -3.22 5.68
N ALA A 83 -6.97 -3.85 4.74
CA ALA A 83 -5.54 -3.63 4.56
C ALA A 83 -5.25 -2.24 3.98
N GLY A 84 -6.13 -1.73 3.12
CA GLY A 84 -6.10 -0.36 2.60
C GLY A 84 -6.25 0.68 3.71
N HIS A 85 -7.29 0.55 4.54
CA HIS A 85 -7.53 1.42 5.70
C HIS A 85 -6.35 1.40 6.68
N TRP A 86 -5.84 0.20 7.00
CA TRP A 86 -4.67 0.07 7.87
C TRP A 86 -3.45 0.80 7.31
N PHE A 87 -3.19 0.66 6.00
CA PHE A 87 -2.05 1.29 5.35
C PHE A 87 -2.18 2.82 5.32
N ILE A 88 -3.38 3.37 5.09
CA ILE A 88 -3.65 4.82 5.22
C ILE A 88 -3.34 5.27 6.66
N GLY A 89 -3.84 4.54 7.67
CA GLY A 89 -3.56 4.81 9.07
C GLY A 89 -2.07 4.87 9.36
N TYR A 90 -1.30 3.91 8.85
CA TYR A 90 0.16 3.87 9.00
C TYR A 90 0.87 5.07 8.34
N LEU A 91 0.46 5.46 7.13
CA LEU A 91 1.02 6.63 6.44
C LEU A 91 0.73 7.94 7.21
N LEU A 92 -0.49 8.08 7.74
CA LEU A 92 -0.92 9.24 8.54
C LEU A 92 -0.20 9.31 9.90
N ALA A 93 0.04 8.17 10.55
CA ALA A 93 0.83 8.09 11.78
C ALA A 93 2.26 8.62 11.54
N ASN A 94 2.89 8.20 10.43
CA ASN A 94 4.18 8.75 10.03
C ASN A 94 4.12 10.27 9.76
N GLU A 95 2.97 10.82 9.37
CA GLU A 95 2.74 12.27 9.18
C GLU A 95 2.47 13.01 10.49
N LYS A 96 2.42 12.30 11.63
CA LYS A 96 1.99 12.80 12.93
C LYS A 96 0.54 13.29 12.94
N ARG A 97 -0.29 12.80 12.01
CA ARG A 97 -1.73 13.05 11.92
C ARG A 97 -2.49 11.99 12.72
N TRP A 98 -2.21 11.96 14.03
CA TRP A 98 -2.68 10.91 14.92
C TRP A 98 -4.20 10.73 14.95
N PRO A 99 -5.05 11.79 15.00
CA PRO A 99 -6.50 11.59 15.05
C PRO A 99 -7.05 10.88 13.79
N GLU A 100 -6.57 11.28 12.62
CA GLU A 100 -7.00 10.68 11.34
C GLU A 100 -6.43 9.26 11.18
N SER A 101 -5.23 9.02 11.70
CA SER A 101 -4.63 7.68 11.74
C SER A 101 -5.45 6.71 12.59
N ASP A 102 -5.90 7.15 13.77
CA ASP A 102 -6.71 6.33 14.68
C ASP A 102 -8.08 5.98 14.08
N GLU A 103 -8.70 6.91 13.35
CA GLU A 103 -9.95 6.66 12.62
C GLU A 103 -9.79 5.56 11.57
N GLU A 104 -8.73 5.62 10.77
CA GLU A 104 -8.45 4.65 9.70
C GLU A 104 -8.07 3.27 10.28
N PHE A 105 -7.30 3.24 11.36
CA PHE A 105 -7.04 1.99 12.07
C PHE A 105 -8.32 1.39 12.66
N ALA A 106 -9.18 2.21 13.26
CA ALA A 106 -10.46 1.74 13.78
C ALA A 106 -11.38 1.19 12.67
N ALA A 107 -11.39 1.81 11.49
CA ALA A 107 -12.08 1.30 10.31
C ALA A 107 -11.54 -0.08 9.89
N ALA A 108 -10.22 -0.22 9.78
CA ALA A 108 -9.58 -1.51 9.46
C ALA A 108 -9.97 -2.61 10.46
N PHE A 109 -9.93 -2.33 11.77
CA PHE A 109 -10.32 -3.29 12.81
C PHE A 109 -11.81 -3.61 12.81
N THR A 110 -12.67 -2.68 12.38
CA THR A 110 -14.11 -2.91 12.28
C THR A 110 -14.45 -3.80 11.10
N LEU A 111 -13.78 -3.58 9.96
CA LEU A 111 -14.00 -4.35 8.73
C LEU A 111 -13.52 -5.78 8.88
N GLU A 112 -12.30 -5.98 9.40
CA GLU A 112 -11.79 -7.32 9.67
C GLU A 112 -11.12 -7.45 11.04
N PRO A 113 -11.92 -7.72 12.10
CA PRO A 113 -11.41 -7.83 13.47
C PRO A 113 -10.46 -9.01 13.72
N ASN A 114 -10.33 -9.94 12.76
CA ASN A 114 -9.54 -11.17 12.88
C ASN A 114 -8.39 -11.28 11.88
N ASN A 115 -8.12 -10.26 11.07
CA ASN A 115 -7.18 -10.41 9.96
C ASN A 115 -5.71 -10.23 10.38
N ALA A 116 -5.17 -11.29 10.97
CA ALA A 116 -3.74 -11.46 11.17
C ALA A 116 -2.96 -11.44 9.84
N ASP A 117 -3.57 -11.80 8.71
CA ASP A 117 -2.91 -11.81 7.38
C ASP A 117 -2.77 -10.40 6.76
N ALA A 118 -3.70 -9.47 7.05
CA ALA A 118 -3.58 -8.07 6.67
C ALA A 118 -2.48 -7.36 7.47
N LEU A 119 -2.36 -7.72 8.75
CA LEU A 119 -1.26 -7.30 9.62
C LEU A 119 0.07 -7.98 9.25
N ALA A 120 0.03 -9.18 8.64
CA ALA A 120 1.23 -9.92 8.22
C ALA A 120 2.06 -9.18 7.17
N ILE A 121 1.45 -8.29 6.36
CA ILE A 121 2.18 -7.43 5.41
C ILE A 121 3.10 -6.44 6.15
N CYS A 122 2.87 -6.20 7.44
CA CYS A 122 3.62 -5.26 8.27
C CYS A 122 4.19 -5.85 9.56
N SER A 123 3.98 -7.14 9.84
CA SER A 123 4.48 -7.81 11.04
C SER A 123 5.68 -8.74 10.79
N GLU A 124 6.36 -8.66 9.64
CA GLU A 124 7.64 -9.36 9.40
C GLU A 124 8.74 -8.43 8.88
#